data_AF-A0A5F8GZ71-F1
#
_entry.id   AF-A0A5F8GZ71-F1
#
_cell.length_a   1.000
_cell.length_b   1.000
_cell.length_c   1.000
_cell.angle_alpha   90.00
_cell.angle_beta   90.00
_cell.angle_gamma   90.00
#
_symmetry.space_group_name_H-M   'P 1'
#
loop_
_entity.id
_entity.type
_entity.pdbx_description
1 polymer ?
#
loop_
_entity_poly.entity_id
_entity_poly.type
_entity_poly.pdbx_seq_one_letter_code
_entity_poly.pdbx_strand_id
1 'polypeptide(L)'
;MHKAYSPEKKIAILLKSCKLIYDSMALGNPGKPYGADDFLPVLMYVLARSNLTEMLLNVEYMMELMDPALQLGEGSYYLTTTYGALEHIKNYDKITVTRQLSVEVQDSIHRWERRRTLNKARASRSSVQDFICISFLEPDNQARTLASKSDTLAEQLRAQCAEKFEVDQHQDYRLFVLVDGKCFQLADDSLPHHIKAYLLKSEPKRDFHFIYKAVDRGETQTPTVKEPNFL
;
A
#
# COMPACT_ATOMS: atom_id res chain seq x y z
N MET A 1 13.50 -11.40 -10.24
CA MET A 1 12.23 -11.34 -9.49
C MET A 1 12.41 -11.62 -8.00
N HIS A 2 13.02 -12.74 -7.60
CA HIS A 2 13.24 -13.09 -6.18
C HIS A 2 13.95 -12.00 -5.35
N LYS A 3 15.04 -11.41 -5.87
CA LYS A 3 15.81 -10.34 -5.18
C LYS A 3 15.05 -9.03 -4.90
N ALA A 4 13.93 -8.78 -5.57
CA ALA A 4 13.17 -7.54 -5.36
C ALA A 4 12.11 -7.77 -4.28
N TYR A 5 12.04 -6.90 -3.27
CA TYR A 5 11.03 -7.01 -2.20
C TYR A 5 9.70 -6.35 -2.57
N SER A 6 9.72 -5.21 -3.26
CA SER A 6 8.49 -4.50 -3.64
C SER A 6 7.70 -5.27 -4.72
N PRO A 7 6.38 -5.53 -4.51
CA PRO A 7 5.49 -6.10 -5.53
C PRO A 7 5.52 -5.35 -6.85
N GLU A 8 5.54 -4.01 -6.80
CA GLU A 8 5.58 -3.13 -7.98
C GLU A 8 6.88 -3.35 -8.78
N LYS A 9 8.03 -3.42 -8.10
CA LYS A 9 9.32 -3.73 -8.75
C LYS A 9 9.31 -5.13 -9.37
N LYS A 10 8.67 -6.12 -8.74
CA LYS A 10 8.54 -7.46 -9.30
C LYS A 10 7.67 -7.45 -10.57
N ILE A 11 6.58 -6.68 -10.62
CA ILE A 11 5.76 -6.51 -11.83
C ILE A 11 6.53 -5.83 -12.95
N ALA A 12 7.32 -4.79 -12.65
CA ALA A 12 8.16 -4.16 -13.67
C ALA A 12 9.15 -5.15 -14.30
N ILE A 13 9.72 -6.05 -13.50
CA ILE A 13 10.56 -7.16 -13.99
C ILE A 13 9.75 -8.12 -14.86
N LEU A 14 8.53 -8.49 -14.44
CA LEU A 14 7.64 -9.35 -15.22
C LEU A 14 7.35 -8.75 -16.61
N LEU A 15 6.92 -7.48 -16.66
CA LEU A 15 6.65 -6.77 -17.91
C LEU A 15 7.87 -6.74 -18.82
N LYS A 16 9.06 -6.48 -18.26
CA LYS A 16 10.32 -6.52 -19.01
C LYS A 16 10.59 -7.92 -19.58
N SER A 17 10.32 -8.99 -18.83
CA SER A 17 10.44 -10.37 -19.31
C SER A 17 9.44 -10.67 -20.43
N CYS A 18 8.17 -10.27 -20.29
CA CYS A 18 7.15 -10.43 -21.33
C CYS A 18 7.56 -9.72 -22.63
N LYS A 19 8.07 -8.49 -22.52
CA LYS A 19 8.60 -7.75 -23.67
C LYS A 19 9.74 -8.50 -24.37
N LEU A 20 10.72 -9.02 -23.61
CA LEU A 20 11.83 -9.81 -24.20
C LEU A 20 11.33 -11.06 -24.93
N ILE A 21 10.25 -11.68 -24.46
CA ILE A 21 9.62 -12.81 -25.14
C ILE A 21 9.02 -12.35 -26.49
N TYR A 22 8.25 -11.26 -26.50
CA TYR A 22 7.70 -10.70 -27.74
C TYR A 22 8.79 -10.28 -28.73
N ASP A 23 9.85 -9.63 -28.26
CA ASP A 23 11.00 -9.23 -29.09
C ASP A 23 11.65 -10.48 -29.72
N SER A 24 11.80 -11.56 -28.95
CA SER A 24 12.34 -12.83 -29.44
C SER A 24 11.43 -13.49 -30.49
N MET A 25 10.11 -13.45 -30.28
CA MET A 25 9.13 -13.95 -31.26
C MET A 25 9.19 -13.13 -32.56
N ALA A 26 9.27 -11.80 -32.46
CA ALA A 26 9.37 -10.91 -33.61
C ALA A 26 10.64 -11.13 -34.44
N LEU A 27 11.77 -11.46 -33.80
CA LEU A 27 12.99 -11.84 -34.51
C LEU A 27 12.83 -13.16 -35.30
N GLY A 28 12.09 -14.13 -34.76
CA GLY A 28 11.87 -15.43 -35.39
C GLY A 28 10.92 -15.38 -36.60
N ASN A 29 9.98 -14.42 -36.62
CA ASN A 29 9.11 -14.19 -37.78
C ASN A 29 8.73 -12.70 -37.88
N PRO A 30 9.59 -11.89 -38.54
CA PRO A 30 9.41 -10.44 -38.64
C PRO A 30 8.11 -10.06 -39.36
N GLY A 31 7.41 -9.06 -38.82
CA GLY A 31 6.18 -8.51 -39.42
C GLY A 31 4.89 -9.27 -39.10
N LYS A 32 4.95 -10.44 -38.43
CA LYS A 32 3.76 -11.12 -37.92
C LYS A 32 3.26 -10.43 -36.65
N PRO A 33 1.97 -10.03 -36.56
CA PRO A 33 1.38 -9.61 -35.29
C PRO A 33 1.17 -10.83 -34.37
N TYR A 34 1.45 -10.66 -33.08
CA TYR A 34 1.33 -11.73 -32.08
C TYR A 34 0.21 -11.43 -31.09
N GLY A 35 -0.74 -12.37 -30.97
CA GLY A 35 -1.81 -12.32 -29.98
C GLY A 35 -1.48 -13.07 -28.69
N ALA A 36 -2.46 -13.14 -27.78
CA ALA A 36 -2.36 -13.91 -26.54
C ALA A 36 -2.12 -15.41 -26.80
N ASP A 37 -2.79 -15.97 -27.80
CA ASP A 37 -2.68 -17.39 -28.17
C ASP A 37 -1.31 -17.75 -28.77
N ASP A 38 -0.62 -16.79 -29.40
CA ASP A 38 0.76 -16.98 -29.84
C ASP A 38 1.74 -16.86 -28.68
N PHE A 39 1.49 -15.94 -27.74
CA PHE A 39 2.38 -15.63 -26.63
C PHE A 39 2.38 -16.71 -25.54
N LEU A 40 1.21 -17.19 -25.15
CA LEU A 40 1.04 -18.07 -24.00
C LEU A 40 1.88 -19.37 -24.08
N PRO A 41 1.92 -20.09 -25.22
CA PRO A 41 2.79 -21.27 -25.36
C PRO A 41 4.28 -20.95 -25.19
N VAL A 42 4.73 -19.79 -25.70
CA VAL A 42 6.13 -19.35 -25.57
C VAL A 42 6.45 -18.98 -24.12
N LEU A 43 5.55 -18.30 -23.43
CA LEU A 43 5.68 -18.02 -22.00
C LEU A 43 5.80 -19.32 -21.19
N MET A 44 4.90 -20.28 -21.42
CA MET A 44 4.93 -21.59 -20.74
C MET A 44 6.26 -22.32 -20.98
N TYR A 45 6.76 -22.31 -22.22
CA TYR A 45 8.05 -22.87 -22.57
C TYR A 45 9.20 -22.19 -21.80
N VAL A 46 9.26 -20.85 -21.79
CA VAL A 46 10.30 -20.10 -21.08
C VAL A 46 10.26 -20.40 -19.58
N LEU A 47 9.07 -20.42 -18.97
CA LEU A 47 8.89 -20.74 -17.55
C LEU A 47 9.38 -22.15 -17.22
N ALA A 48 8.97 -23.15 -18.01
CA ALA A 48 9.39 -24.54 -17.84
C ALA A 48 10.91 -24.72 -17.98
N ARG A 49 11.59 -23.87 -18.76
CA ARG A 49 13.04 -23.95 -19.02
C ARG A 49 13.88 -23.09 -18.07
N SER A 50 13.30 -22.11 -17.37
CA SER A 50 14.03 -21.13 -16.58
C SER A 50 14.40 -21.57 -15.17
N ASN A 51 14.03 -22.79 -14.75
CA ASN A 51 14.31 -23.36 -13.42
C ASN A 51 14.00 -22.40 -12.25
N LEU A 52 12.84 -21.74 -12.31
CA LEU A 52 12.41 -20.76 -11.31
C LEU A 52 11.53 -21.44 -10.25
N THR A 53 12.16 -22.06 -9.25
CA THR A 53 11.49 -22.89 -8.23
C THR A 53 10.43 -22.15 -7.40
N GLU A 54 10.59 -20.84 -7.19
CA GLU A 54 9.68 -20.02 -6.38
C GLU A 54 8.79 -19.10 -7.21
N MET A 55 8.68 -19.31 -8.53
CA MET A 55 7.95 -18.38 -9.39
C MET A 55 6.47 -18.27 -9.00
N LEU A 56 5.82 -19.39 -8.68
CA LEU A 56 4.41 -19.40 -8.26
C LEU A 56 4.21 -18.56 -6.99
N LEU A 57 5.06 -18.76 -5.98
CA LEU A 57 5.04 -17.96 -4.75
C LEU A 57 5.27 -16.48 -5.04
N ASN A 58 6.19 -16.13 -5.93
CA ASN A 58 6.42 -14.73 -6.31
C ASN A 58 5.19 -14.11 -7.01
N VAL A 59 4.48 -14.91 -7.82
CA VAL A 59 3.25 -14.48 -8.49
C VAL A 59 2.13 -14.28 -7.48
N GLU A 60 1.89 -15.24 -6.59
CA GLU A 60 0.90 -15.13 -5.51
C GLU A 60 1.21 -13.95 -4.59
N TYR A 61 2.49 -13.74 -4.26
CA TYR A 61 2.96 -12.58 -3.50
C TYR A 61 2.59 -11.26 -4.18
N MET A 62 2.84 -11.14 -5.49
CA MET A 62 2.43 -9.96 -6.27
C MET A 62 0.90 -9.85 -6.33
N MET A 63 0.17 -10.95 -6.47
CA MET A 63 -1.29 -10.91 -6.52
C MET A 63 -1.87 -10.39 -5.21
N GLU A 64 -1.41 -10.87 -4.06
CA GLU A 64 -2.02 -10.52 -2.77
C GLU A 64 -1.55 -9.18 -2.17
N LEU A 65 -0.30 -8.76 -2.41
CA LEU A 65 0.27 -7.57 -1.76
C LEU A 65 0.31 -6.32 -2.64
N MET A 66 -0.12 -6.41 -3.90
CA MET A 66 -0.19 -5.24 -4.77
C MET A 66 -1.28 -4.28 -4.33
N ASP A 67 -0.94 -2.99 -4.24
CA ASP A 67 -1.89 -1.93 -3.91
C ASP A 67 -3.05 -1.91 -4.93
N PRO A 68 -4.31 -2.11 -4.48
CA PRO A 68 -5.48 -2.04 -5.34
C PRO A 68 -5.70 -0.68 -6.02
N ALA A 69 -5.16 0.40 -5.45
CA ALA A 69 -5.22 1.75 -6.02
C ALA A 69 -4.35 1.90 -7.29
N LEU A 70 -3.30 1.09 -7.44
CA LEU A 70 -2.44 1.12 -8.62
C LEU A 70 -3.22 0.61 -9.85
N GLN A 71 -3.24 1.42 -10.91
CA GLN A 71 -3.77 1.02 -12.21
C GLN A 71 -2.75 0.11 -12.89
N LEU A 72 -3.00 -1.20 -12.84
CA LEU A 72 -2.05 -2.15 -13.39
C LEU A 72 -2.24 -2.44 -14.86
N GLY A 73 -3.40 -2.17 -15.47
CA GLY A 73 -3.65 -2.36 -16.91
C GLY A 73 -2.97 -3.63 -17.47
N GLU A 74 -1.89 -3.43 -18.21
CA GLU A 74 -1.02 -4.46 -18.78
C GLU A 74 -0.35 -5.39 -17.73
N GLY A 75 0.13 -4.84 -16.62
CA GLY A 75 0.74 -5.60 -15.52
C GLY A 75 -0.20 -6.62 -14.88
N SER A 76 -1.49 -6.29 -14.71
CA SER A 76 -2.48 -7.26 -14.22
C SER A 76 -2.73 -8.38 -15.22
N TYR A 77 -2.77 -8.05 -16.51
CA TYR A 77 -2.96 -9.03 -17.58
C TYR A 77 -1.83 -10.05 -17.62
N TYR A 78 -0.56 -9.61 -17.62
CA TYR A 78 0.55 -10.56 -17.62
C TYR A 78 0.73 -11.30 -16.30
N LEU A 79 0.35 -10.68 -15.17
CA LEU A 79 0.38 -11.35 -13.87
C LEU A 79 -0.60 -12.52 -13.83
N THR A 80 -1.86 -12.33 -14.23
CA THR A 80 -2.86 -13.42 -14.28
C THR A 80 -2.52 -14.46 -15.35
N THR A 81 -1.99 -14.03 -16.50
CA THR A 81 -1.50 -14.95 -17.55
C THR A 81 -0.37 -15.84 -17.02
N THR A 82 0.58 -15.27 -16.28
CA THR A 82 1.71 -16.01 -15.70
C THR A 82 1.24 -16.95 -14.59
N TYR A 83 0.30 -16.53 -13.74
CA TYR A 83 -0.32 -17.39 -12.74
C TYR A 83 -0.99 -18.61 -13.39
N GLY A 84 -1.83 -18.38 -14.40
CA GLY A 84 -2.49 -19.46 -15.15
C GLY A 84 -1.49 -20.41 -15.82
N ALA A 85 -0.43 -19.88 -16.43
CA ALA A 85 0.63 -20.69 -17.03
C ALA A 85 1.33 -21.60 -16.00
N LEU A 86 1.66 -21.08 -14.82
CA LEU A 86 2.32 -21.85 -13.75
C LEU A 86 1.40 -22.92 -13.17
N GLU A 87 0.14 -22.61 -12.91
CA GLU A 87 -0.84 -23.59 -12.42
C GLU A 87 -1.11 -24.68 -13.47
N HIS A 88 -1.08 -24.34 -14.76
CA HIS A 88 -1.17 -25.34 -15.83
C HIS A 88 0.07 -26.24 -15.87
N ILE A 89 1.29 -25.70 -15.71
CA ILE A 89 2.52 -26.50 -15.66
C ILE A 89 2.51 -27.43 -14.44
N LYS A 90 2.09 -26.91 -13.27
CA LYS A 90 2.02 -27.65 -12.00
C LYS A 90 1.05 -28.83 -12.04
N ASN A 91 -0.04 -28.73 -12.81
CA ASN A 91 -1.09 -29.74 -12.88
C ASN A 91 -1.11 -30.51 -14.22
N TYR A 92 0.01 -30.50 -14.97
CA TYR A 92 0.09 -31.04 -16.33
C TYR A 92 -0.42 -32.48 -16.48
N ASP A 93 -0.13 -33.36 -15.51
CA ASP A 93 -0.54 -34.78 -15.58
C ASP A 93 -2.01 -35.04 -15.25
N LYS A 94 -2.69 -34.09 -14.60
CA LYS A 94 -4.08 -34.25 -14.11
C LYS A 94 -5.11 -33.65 -15.06
N ILE A 95 -4.67 -32.78 -15.96
CA ILE A 95 -5.53 -32.07 -16.91
C ILE A 95 -5.32 -32.77 -18.25
N THR A 96 -6.31 -33.54 -18.73
CA THR A 96 -6.39 -33.91 -20.16
C THR A 96 -6.09 -32.65 -20.96
N VAL A 97 -5.10 -32.67 -21.86
CA VAL A 97 -4.58 -31.49 -22.58
C VAL A 97 -5.72 -30.68 -23.22
N THR A 98 -6.32 -29.80 -22.43
CA THR A 98 -7.35 -28.86 -22.82
C THR A 98 -6.69 -27.50 -22.77
N ARG A 99 -6.99 -26.65 -23.75
CA ARG A 99 -6.44 -25.28 -23.82
C ARG A 99 -7.07 -24.35 -22.77
N GLN A 100 -7.63 -24.89 -21.69
CA GLN A 100 -8.44 -24.15 -20.72
C GLN A 100 -7.88 -24.34 -19.30
N LEU A 101 -7.91 -23.26 -18.52
CA LEU A 101 -7.60 -23.29 -17.09
C LEU A 101 -8.65 -24.13 -16.34
N SER A 102 -8.24 -24.78 -15.25
CA SER A 102 -9.19 -25.46 -14.37
C SER A 102 -10.15 -24.46 -13.72
N VAL A 103 -11.34 -24.95 -13.34
CA VAL A 103 -12.37 -24.16 -12.65
C VAL A 103 -11.79 -23.53 -11.38
N GLU A 104 -10.97 -24.26 -10.63
CA GLU A 104 -10.33 -23.79 -9.41
C GLU A 104 -9.38 -22.60 -9.65
N VAL A 105 -8.62 -22.63 -10.75
CA VAL A 105 -7.72 -21.54 -11.13
C VAL A 105 -8.51 -20.32 -11.59
N GLN A 106 -9.58 -20.52 -12.38
CA GLN A 106 -10.49 -19.45 -12.78
C GLN A 106 -11.13 -18.78 -11.56
N ASP A 107 -11.63 -19.56 -10.59
CA ASP A 107 -12.20 -19.05 -9.35
C ASP A 107 -11.18 -18.32 -8.47
N SER A 108 -9.92 -18.76 -8.47
CA SER A 108 -8.82 -18.07 -7.79
C SER A 108 -8.61 -16.67 -8.38
N ILE A 109 -8.52 -16.58 -9.71
CA ILE A 109 -8.36 -15.31 -10.44
C ILE A 109 -9.58 -14.40 -10.19
N HIS A 110 -10.80 -14.91 -10.31
CA HIS A 110 -12.00 -14.11 -10.07
C HIS A 110 -12.10 -13.57 -8.65
N ARG A 111 -11.75 -14.38 -7.64
CA ARG A 111 -11.73 -13.91 -6.24
C ARG A 111 -10.68 -12.82 -6.05
N TRP A 112 -9.51 -12.95 -6.68
CA TRP A 112 -8.48 -11.94 -6.65
C TRP A 112 -8.95 -10.62 -7.30
N GLU A 113 -9.53 -10.67 -8.51
CA GLU A 113 -10.06 -9.50 -9.21
C GLU A 113 -11.15 -8.78 -8.40
N ARG A 114 -12.06 -9.55 -7.77
CA ARG A 114 -13.10 -9.02 -6.90
C ARG A 114 -12.51 -8.32 -5.68
N ARG A 115 -11.51 -8.90 -5.00
CA ARG A 115 -10.83 -8.26 -3.86
C ARG A 115 -10.20 -6.93 -4.28
N ARG A 116 -9.51 -6.91 -5.43
CA ARG A 116 -8.86 -5.71 -5.97
C ARG A 116 -9.87 -4.59 -6.29
N THR A 117 -10.96 -4.92 -6.97
CA THR A 117 -11.97 -3.92 -7.38
C THR A 117 -12.76 -3.37 -6.21
N LEU A 118 -13.15 -4.22 -5.25
CA LEU A 118 -13.82 -3.78 -4.01
C LEU A 118 -12.89 -2.96 -3.11
N ASN A 119 -11.63 -3.37 -2.98
CA ASN A 119 -10.66 -2.63 -2.17
C ASN A 119 -10.27 -1.30 -2.80
N LYS A 120 -10.31 -1.13 -4.13
CA LYS A 120 -10.15 0.18 -4.78
C LYS A 120 -11.20 1.19 -4.31
N ALA A 121 -12.44 0.76 -4.11
CA ALA A 121 -13.53 1.59 -3.59
C ALA A 121 -13.40 1.91 -2.09
N ARG A 122 -12.66 1.09 -1.33
CA ARG A 122 -12.34 1.34 0.09
C ARG A 122 -11.06 2.16 0.27
N ALA A 123 -10.05 1.94 -0.57
CA ALA A 123 -8.79 2.68 -0.57
C ALA A 123 -8.97 4.15 -0.96
N SER A 124 -10.01 4.49 -1.73
CA SER A 124 -10.41 5.90 -1.97
C SER A 124 -10.88 6.61 -0.68
N ARG A 125 -11.19 5.85 0.38
CA ARG A 125 -11.48 6.34 1.74
C ARG A 125 -10.34 6.10 2.74
N SER A 126 -9.17 5.67 2.24
CA SER A 126 -7.86 5.51 2.93
C SER A 126 -7.85 4.79 4.28
N SER A 127 -7.30 3.57 4.27
CA SER A 127 -6.89 2.79 5.45
C SER A 127 -5.79 3.44 6.30
N VAL A 128 -5.27 4.63 5.91
CA VAL A 128 -4.26 5.40 6.67
C VAL A 128 -4.88 6.62 7.36
N GLN A 129 -6.17 6.91 7.12
CA GLN A 129 -6.91 7.95 7.86
C GLN A 129 -7.24 7.52 9.28
N ASP A 130 -7.30 6.22 9.57
CA ASP A 130 -7.62 5.72 10.91
C ASP A 130 -6.39 5.58 11.82
N PHE A 131 -5.20 5.98 11.35
CA PHE A 131 -3.98 5.91 12.13
C PHE A 131 -3.35 7.28 12.29
N ILE A 132 -2.81 7.60 13.46
CA ILE A 132 -2.07 8.83 13.70
C ILE A 132 -0.78 8.50 14.45
N CYS A 133 0.35 8.96 13.91
CA CYS A 133 1.65 8.80 14.55
C CYS A 133 1.87 9.97 15.49
N ILE A 134 2.15 9.69 16.76
CA ILE A 134 2.37 10.70 17.79
C ILE A 134 3.71 10.43 18.45
N SER A 135 4.56 11.45 18.53
CA SER A 135 5.87 11.40 19.20
C SER A 135 5.76 11.89 20.64
N PHE A 136 6.64 11.44 21.52
CA PHE A 136 6.66 11.85 22.92
C PHE A 136 7.73 12.90 23.18
N LEU A 137 7.32 14.05 23.74
CA LEU A 137 8.15 15.23 24.04
C LEU A 137 8.75 15.95 22.82
N GLU A 138 9.46 15.21 21.97
CA GLU A 138 10.20 15.70 20.81
C GLU A 138 9.71 15.02 19.52
N PRO A 139 9.85 15.66 18.34
CA PRO A 139 9.53 15.02 17.06
C PRO A 139 10.39 13.78 16.85
N ASP A 140 9.79 12.72 16.29
CA ASP A 140 10.40 11.40 16.02
C ASP A 140 10.92 10.63 17.24
N ASN A 141 10.83 11.20 18.45
CA ASN A 141 11.21 10.51 19.68
C ASN A 141 10.07 9.62 20.18
N GLN A 142 10.38 8.35 20.45
CA GLN A 142 9.45 7.33 20.96
C GLN A 142 8.10 7.30 20.20
N ALA A 143 8.10 7.55 18.90
CA ALA A 143 6.87 7.66 18.12
C ALA A 143 6.00 6.40 18.18
N ARG A 144 4.70 6.58 18.46
CA ARG A 144 3.71 5.49 18.49
C ARG A 144 2.59 5.77 17.49
N THR A 145 2.23 4.75 16.72
CA THR A 145 1.08 4.80 15.81
C THR A 145 -0.17 4.36 16.55
N LEU A 146 -1.14 5.27 16.69
CA LEU A 146 -2.42 5.01 17.32
C LEU A 146 -3.50 4.79 16.27
N ALA A 147 -4.30 3.74 16.44
CA ALA A 147 -5.49 3.49 15.63
C ALA A 147 -6.70 4.14 16.30
N SER A 148 -7.34 5.09 15.64
CA SER A 148 -8.53 5.78 16.15
C SER A 148 -9.42 6.25 14.99
N LYS A 149 -10.72 6.40 15.26
CA LYS A 149 -11.70 6.80 14.23
C LYS A 149 -11.45 8.24 13.77
N SER A 150 -11.84 8.57 12.54
CA SER A 150 -11.69 9.92 11.97
C SER A 150 -12.38 11.04 12.76
N ASP A 151 -13.42 10.71 13.54
CA ASP A 151 -14.20 11.60 14.41
C ASP A 151 -13.68 11.66 15.86
N THR A 152 -12.55 11.01 16.17
CA THR A 152 -11.96 11.03 17.51
C THR A 152 -11.50 12.45 17.86
N LEU A 153 -11.98 12.97 18.99
CA LEU A 153 -11.58 14.28 19.51
C LEU A 153 -10.16 14.25 20.08
N ALA A 154 -9.47 15.38 20.06
CA ALA A 154 -8.13 15.49 20.62
C ALA A 154 -8.06 15.11 22.10
N GLU A 155 -9.09 15.40 22.90
CA GLU A 155 -9.15 14.96 24.29
C GLU A 155 -9.15 13.43 24.43
N GLN A 156 -9.91 12.73 23.59
CA GLN A 156 -9.99 11.27 23.60
C GLN A 156 -8.66 10.66 23.15
N LEU A 157 -8.04 11.25 22.11
CA LEU A 157 -6.73 10.84 21.63
C LEU A 157 -5.64 11.09 22.69
N ARG A 158 -5.73 12.18 23.45
CA ARG A 158 -4.85 12.50 24.57
C ARG A 158 -4.93 11.43 25.66
N ALA A 159 -6.13 10.93 25.98
CA ALA A 159 -6.30 9.84 26.93
C ALA A 159 -5.63 8.54 26.43
N GLN A 160 -5.75 8.24 25.13
CA GLN A 160 -5.03 7.11 24.52
C GLN A 160 -3.51 7.29 24.58
N CYS A 161 -3.00 8.52 24.38
CA CYS A 161 -1.59 8.81 24.56
C CYS A 161 -1.12 8.58 26.00
N ALA A 162 -1.87 9.04 27.00
CA ALA A 162 -1.51 8.87 28.40
C ALA A 162 -1.33 7.38 28.77
N GLU A 163 -2.26 6.52 28.32
CA GLU A 163 -2.15 5.06 28.50
C GLU A 163 -0.95 4.49 27.73
N LYS A 164 -0.76 4.90 26.48
CA LYS A 164 0.29 4.34 25.62
C LYS A 164 1.69 4.79 25.98
N PHE A 165 1.86 5.98 26.52
CA PHE A 165 3.14 6.52 26.97
C PHE A 165 3.39 6.33 28.47
N GLU A 166 2.46 5.67 29.19
CA GLU A 166 2.58 5.36 30.62
C GLU A 166 2.84 6.63 31.46
N VAL A 167 2.06 7.69 31.21
CA VAL A 167 2.23 9.00 31.88
C VAL A 167 1.29 9.13 33.07
N ASP A 168 1.84 9.15 34.29
CA ASP A 168 1.08 9.27 35.54
C ASP A 168 0.35 10.63 35.68
N GLN A 169 0.99 11.72 35.27
CA GLN A 169 0.45 13.09 35.37
C GLN A 169 -0.18 13.55 34.04
N HIS A 170 -1.18 12.81 33.56
CA HIS A 170 -1.81 13.07 32.26
C HIS A 170 -2.48 14.47 32.12
N GLN A 171 -2.70 15.19 33.23
CA GLN A 171 -3.38 16.50 33.24
C GLN A 171 -2.50 17.63 32.70
N ASP A 172 -1.18 17.54 32.87
CA ASP A 172 -0.23 18.57 32.43
C ASP A 172 0.19 18.39 30.96
N TYR A 173 -0.23 17.29 30.31
CA TYR A 173 0.12 16.98 28.94
C TYR A 173 -0.99 17.38 27.97
N ARG A 174 -0.59 17.86 26.79
CA ARG A 174 -1.48 18.20 25.68
C ARG A 174 -0.93 17.67 24.36
N LEU A 175 -1.80 17.62 23.35
CA LEU A 175 -1.41 17.29 21.99
C LEU A 175 -1.03 18.56 21.24
N PHE A 176 0.04 18.46 20.49
CA PHE A 176 0.57 19.52 19.65
C PHE A 176 0.76 19.01 18.23
N VAL A 177 0.70 19.92 17.27
CA VAL A 177 1.11 19.67 15.89
C VAL A 177 2.21 20.67 15.55
N LEU A 178 3.37 20.14 15.17
CA LEU A 178 4.49 20.90 14.63
C LEU A 178 4.33 20.92 13.12
N VAL A 179 4.32 22.10 12.49
CA VAL A 179 4.26 22.27 11.04
C VAL A 179 5.34 23.26 10.61
N ASP A 180 6.26 22.85 9.75
CA ASP A 180 7.36 23.67 9.23
C ASP A 180 8.12 24.44 10.35
N GLY A 181 8.35 23.77 11.50
CA GLY A 181 9.02 24.33 12.68
C GLY A 181 8.15 25.17 13.61
N LYS A 182 6.87 25.41 13.30
CA LYS A 182 5.92 26.12 14.17
C LYS A 182 5.07 25.14 14.96
N CYS A 183 4.99 25.33 16.28
CA CYS A 183 4.24 24.46 17.19
C CYS A 183 2.86 25.04 17.49
N PHE A 184 1.82 24.23 17.33
CA PHE A 184 0.43 24.59 17.61
C PHE A 184 -0.18 23.58 18.57
N GLN A 185 -0.83 24.06 19.62
CA GLN A 185 -1.56 23.20 20.55
C GLN A 185 -2.90 22.82 19.94
N LEU A 186 -3.29 21.54 20.00
CA LEU A 186 -4.62 21.13 19.58
C LEU A 186 -5.65 21.49 20.65
N ALA A 187 -6.77 22.10 20.25
CA ALA A 187 -7.92 22.28 21.12
C ALA A 187 -8.52 20.91 21.48
N ASP A 188 -9.04 20.76 22.71
CA ASP A 188 -9.59 19.48 23.20
C ASP A 188 -10.74 18.95 22.32
N ASP A 189 -11.51 19.85 21.71
CA ASP A 189 -12.61 19.58 20.79
C ASP A 189 -12.21 19.56 19.31
N SER A 190 -10.91 19.64 19.01
CA SER A 190 -10.41 19.53 17.63
C SER A 190 -10.40 18.08 17.14
N LEU A 191 -10.31 17.90 15.81
CA LEU A 191 -10.26 16.61 15.15
C LEU A 191 -8.87 16.38 14.54
N PRO A 192 -7.96 15.66 15.25
CA PRO A 192 -6.57 15.49 14.81
C PRO A 192 -6.45 14.83 13.43
N HIS A 193 -7.32 13.88 13.11
CA HIS A 193 -7.36 13.24 11.79
C HIS A 193 -7.79 14.17 10.67
N HIS A 194 -8.66 15.15 10.94
CA HIS A 194 -9.02 16.17 9.96
C HIS A 194 -7.85 17.11 9.68
N ILE A 195 -7.11 17.51 10.72
CA ILE A 195 -5.89 18.31 10.59
C ILE A 195 -4.83 17.53 9.81
N LYS A 196 -4.59 16.26 10.15
CA LYS A 196 -3.68 15.36 9.41
C LYS A 196 -4.08 15.27 7.93
N ALA A 197 -5.36 15.02 7.64
CA ALA A 197 -5.85 14.88 6.28
C ALA A 197 -5.69 16.18 5.45
N TYR A 198 -5.82 17.34 6.10
CA TYR A 198 -5.57 18.63 5.46
C TYR A 198 -4.07 18.83 5.15
N LEU A 199 -3.18 18.58 6.13
CA LEU A 199 -1.73 18.71 5.95
C LEU A 199 -1.18 17.75 4.88
N LEU A 200 -1.73 16.53 4.78
CA LEU A 200 -1.38 15.59 3.72
C LEU A 200 -1.77 16.05 2.31
N LYS A 201 -2.77 16.92 2.20
CA LYS A 201 -3.28 17.46 0.93
C LYS A 201 -2.69 18.83 0.59
N SER A 202 -1.92 19.46 1.48
CA SER A 202 -1.36 20.78 1.23
C SER A 202 -0.29 20.72 0.14
N GLU A 203 -0.35 21.66 -0.80
CA GLU A 203 0.71 21.93 -1.76
C GLU A 203 1.28 23.34 -1.52
N PRO A 204 2.60 23.50 -1.31
CA PRO A 204 3.65 22.47 -1.29
C PRO A 204 3.51 21.50 -0.10
N LYS A 205 4.12 20.30 -0.22
CA LYS A 205 4.16 19.34 0.88
C LYS A 205 4.87 19.96 2.08
N ARG A 206 4.18 20.00 3.21
CA ARG A 206 4.69 20.52 4.48
C ARG A 206 5.24 19.40 5.33
N ASP A 207 6.27 19.71 6.11
CA ASP A 207 6.77 18.79 7.11
C ASP A 207 5.99 18.96 8.41
N PHE A 208 5.42 17.88 8.94
CA PHE A 208 4.58 17.96 10.12
C PHE A 208 4.64 16.74 11.03
N HIS A 209 4.56 16.98 12.34
CA HIS A 209 4.64 15.96 13.38
C HIS A 209 3.59 16.21 14.46
N PHE A 210 2.87 15.17 14.89
CA PHE A 210 2.03 15.24 16.09
C PHE A 210 2.87 14.85 17.31
N ILE A 211 2.75 15.63 18.38
CA ILE A 211 3.59 15.51 19.58
C ILE A 211 2.70 15.51 20.82
N TYR A 212 2.95 14.59 21.73
CA TYR A 212 2.37 14.57 23.06
C TYR A 212 3.42 15.02 24.07
N LYS A 213 3.22 16.19 24.68
CA LYS A 213 4.17 16.79 25.62
C LYS A 213 3.50 17.61 26.72
N ALA A 214 4.24 17.88 27.79
CA ALA A 214 3.79 18.74 28.88
C ALA A 214 3.61 20.20 28.38
N VAL A 215 2.66 20.91 28.98
CA VAL A 215 2.47 22.35 28.75
C VAL A 215 3.55 23.10 29.54
N ASP A 216 4.52 23.68 28.85
CA ASP A 216 5.54 24.52 29.49
C ASP A 216 4.88 25.78 30.06
N ARG A 217 4.86 25.90 31.38
CA ARG A 217 4.32 27.08 32.08
C ARG A 217 5.17 28.35 31.89
N GLY A 218 6.32 28.25 31.24
CA GLY A 218 7.31 29.32 31.08
C GLY A 218 7.50 29.86 29.66
N GLU A 219 6.96 29.21 28.62
CA GLU A 219 7.07 29.68 27.24
C GLU A 219 5.83 30.49 26.80
N THR A 220 6.06 31.48 25.94
CA THR A 220 5.06 32.27 25.22
C THR A 220 3.89 31.38 24.78
N GLN A 221 2.65 31.76 25.14
CA GLN A 221 1.43 30.98 24.88
C GLN A 221 1.45 30.38 23.47
N THR A 222 1.58 29.05 23.37
CA THR A 222 1.49 28.36 22.08
C THR A 222 0.08 28.53 21.52
N PRO A 223 -0.06 28.95 20.25
CA PRO A 223 -1.36 29.17 19.65
C PRO A 223 -2.17 27.87 19.65
N THR A 224 -3.42 27.95 20.13
CA THR A 224 -4.34 26.81 20.15
C THR A 224 -5.15 26.78 18.86
N VAL A 225 -5.26 25.60 18.27
CA VAL A 225 -5.84 25.36 16.95
C VAL A 225 -6.94 24.32 17.03
N LYS A 226 -8.08 24.64 16.43
CA LYS A 226 -9.23 23.73 16.30
C LYS A 226 -9.42 23.22 14.88
N GLU A 227 -9.30 24.12 13.91
CA GLU A 227 -9.53 23.86 12.49
C GLU A 227 -8.22 23.91 11.72
N PRO A 228 -8.10 23.20 10.59
CA PRO A 228 -6.88 23.14 9.79
C PRO A 228 -6.41 24.46 9.17
N ASN A 229 -7.20 25.53 9.21
CA ASN A 229 -6.91 26.83 8.59
C ASN A 229 -6.06 27.76 9.49
N PHE A 230 -5.05 27.21 10.17
CA PHE A 230 -4.20 27.93 11.12
C PHE A 230 -2.83 28.33 10.55
N LEU A 231 -2.59 28.02 9.28
CA LEU A 231 -1.32 28.20 8.57
C LEU A 231 -1.38 29.33 7.54
#